data_AF-A0A945PB27-F1
#
_entry.id   AF-A0A945PB27-F1
#
_cell.length_a   1.000
_cell.length_b   1.000
_cell.length_c   1.000
_cell.angle_alpha   90.00
_cell.angle_beta   90.00
_cell.angle_gamma   90.00
#
_symmetry.space_group_name_H-M   'P 1'
#
loop_
_entity.id
_entity.type
_entity.pdbx_description
1 polymer ?
#
loop_
_entity_poly.entity_id
_entity_poly.type
_entity_poly.pdbx_seq_one_letter_code
_entity_poly.pdbx_strand_id
1 'polypeptide(L)' 'NSMWIEGIDRDESDTILEQLFEIIEQPTNYYEHVWRPGDLVMWDNLACLHARTDWPDTQSRELRRCTTLGEALD' A
#
# COMPACT_ATOMS: atom_id res chain seq x y z
N ASN A 1 5.34 -9.43 12.42
CA ASN A 1 5.90 -8.20 11.82
C ASN A 1 7.36 -8.09 12.20
N SER A 2 8.26 -8.09 11.22
CA SER A 2 9.71 -7.96 11.42
C SER A 2 10.20 -6.55 11.04
N MET A 3 9.35 -5.52 11.20
CA MET A 3 9.74 -4.14 10.91
C MET A 3 10.36 -3.50 12.15
N TRP A 4 11.41 -2.71 11.93
CA TRP A 4 12.03 -1.82 12.93
C TRP A 4 12.75 -0.68 12.21
N ILE A 5 12.97 0.42 12.91
CA ILE A 5 13.79 1.54 12.45
C ILE A 5 15.22 1.28 12.91
N GLU A 6 16.15 1.30 11.96
CA GLU A 6 17.56 1.08 12.26
C GLU A 6 18.14 2.21 13.12
N GLY A 7 18.99 1.85 14.08
CA GLY A 7 19.74 2.81 14.90
C GLY A 7 19.02 3.34 16.14
N ILE A 8 17.82 2.85 16.45
CA ILE A 8 17.08 3.22 17.68
C ILE A 8 16.62 1.98 18.46
N ASP A 9 16.17 2.20 19.71
CA ASP A 9 15.64 1.12 20.56
C ASP A 9 14.33 0.55 20.00
N ARG A 10 14.02 -0.71 20.37
CA ARG A 10 12.83 -1.41 19.87
C ARG A 10 11.54 -0.70 20.27
N ASP A 11 11.41 -0.27 21.51
CA ASP A 11 10.18 0.36 22.00
C ASP A 11 9.96 1.73 21.35
N GLU A 12 11.05 2.46 21.12
CA GLU A 12 11.04 3.73 20.38
C GLU A 12 10.64 3.52 18.91
N SER A 13 11.22 2.52 18.25
CA SER A 13 10.85 2.14 16.88
C SER A 13 9.39 1.77 16.76
N ASP A 14 8.87 0.93 17.66
CA ASP A 14 7.48 0.49 17.60
C ASP A 14 6.53 1.70 17.80
N THR A 15 6.83 2.59 18.73
CA THR A 15 6.06 3.83 18.97
C THR A 15 6.03 4.76 17.74
N ILE A 16 7.14 4.90 17.01
CA ILE A 16 7.19 5.73 15.79
C ILE A 16 6.43 5.04 14.65
N LEU A 17 6.61 3.73 14.46
CA LEU A 17 5.92 2.98 13.42
C LEU A 17 4.40 3.02 13.62
N GLU A 18 3.92 2.90 14.86
CA GLU A 18 2.50 3.06 15.18
C GLU A 18 1.96 4.42 14.72
N GLN A 19 2.65 5.53 15.03
CA GLN A 19 2.25 6.87 14.57
C GLN A 19 2.25 6.99 13.04
N LEU A 20 3.23 6.39 12.36
CA LEU A 20 3.27 6.40 10.89
C LEU A 20 2.10 5.60 10.29
N PHE A 21 1.78 4.44 10.86
CA PHE A 21 0.62 3.66 10.42
C PHE A 21 -0.69 4.42 10.66
N GLU A 22 -0.86 5.05 11.82
CA GLU A 22 -2.03 5.89 12.11
C GLU A 22 -2.20 7.01 11.08
N ILE A 23 -1.11 7.65 10.64
CA ILE A 23 -1.15 8.68 9.61
C ILE A 23 -1.52 8.09 8.26
N ILE A 24 -0.85 7.00 7.84
CA ILE A 24 -1.04 6.38 6.54
C ILE A 24 -2.47 5.83 6.39
N GLU A 25 -3.03 5.26 7.45
CA GLU A 25 -4.34 4.62 7.47
C GLU A 25 -5.51 5.61 7.66
N GLN A 26 -5.27 6.92 7.67
CA GLN A 26 -6.34 7.91 7.70
C GLN A 26 -7.22 7.79 6.44
N PRO A 27 -8.56 7.68 6.58
CA PRO A 27 -9.46 7.52 5.43
C PRO A 27 -9.36 8.64 4.38
N THR A 28 -8.88 9.82 4.76
CA THR A 28 -8.63 10.95 3.85
C THR A 28 -7.50 10.69 2.85
N ASN A 29 -6.61 9.72 3.14
CA ASN A 29 -5.54 9.30 2.23
C ASN A 29 -6.01 8.22 1.24
N TYR A 30 -7.24 7.72 1.39
CA TYR A 30 -7.72 6.61 0.59
C TYR A 30 -8.34 7.08 -0.72
N TYR A 31 -7.86 6.48 -1.81
CA TYR A 31 -8.56 6.43 -3.07
C TYR A 31 -9.05 5.00 -3.30
N GLU A 32 -10.36 4.82 -3.39
CA GLU A 32 -10.98 3.52 -3.70
C GLU A 32 -11.45 3.49 -5.16
N HIS A 33 -11.02 2.47 -5.90
CA HIS A 33 -11.43 2.26 -7.28
C HIS A 33 -12.37 1.06 -7.41
N VAL A 34 -13.62 1.33 -7.79
CA VAL A 34 -14.62 0.31 -8.12
C VAL A 34 -14.47 -0.08 -9.59
N TRP A 35 -13.77 -1.20 -9.82
CA TRP A 35 -13.41 -1.70 -11.14
C TRP A 35 -14.61 -1.98 -12.05
N ARG A 36 -14.46 -1.63 -13.33
CA ARG A 36 -15.32 -2.05 -14.44
C ARG A 36 -14.47 -2.60 -15.60
N PRO A 37 -15.01 -3.52 -16.42
CA PRO A 37 -14.31 -3.98 -17.62
C PRO A 37 -13.90 -2.81 -18.52
N GLY A 38 -12.61 -2.75 -18.84
CA GLY A 38 -12.01 -1.68 -19.65
C GLY A 38 -11.29 -0.58 -18.85
N ASP A 39 -11.44 -0.55 -17.51
CA ASP A 39 -10.72 0.41 -16.68
C ASP A 39 -9.21 0.13 -16.68
N LEU A 40 -8.44 1.22 -16.64
CA LEU A 40 -6.99 1.22 -16.46
C LEU A 40 -6.65 2.18 -15.32
N VAL A 41 -5.90 1.68 -14.35
CA VAL A 41 -5.32 2.51 -13.28
C VAL A 41 -3.81 2.42 -13.38
N MET A 42 -3.16 3.57 -13.28
CA MET A 42 -1.72 3.70 -13.09
C MET A 42 -1.49 4.37 -11.73
N TRP A 43 -0.56 3.84 -10.95
CA TRP A 43 -0.15 4.42 -9.68
C TRP A 43 1.37 4.49 -9.59
N ASP A 44 1.87 5.41 -8.79
CA ASP A 44 3.28 5.50 -8.44
C ASP A 44 3.57 4.52 -7.29
N ASN A 45 4.42 3.52 -7.53
CA ASN A 45 4.70 2.48 -6.54
C ASN A 45 5.69 2.92 -5.44
N LEU A 46 6.36 4.06 -5.61
CA LEU A 46 7.21 4.66 -4.58
C LEU A 46 6.38 5.51 -3.61
N ALA A 47 5.41 6.27 -4.15
CA ALA A 47 4.63 7.23 -3.37
C ALA A 47 3.33 6.67 -2.77
N CYS A 48 2.80 5.57 -3.30
CA CYS A 48 1.50 5.03 -2.88
C CYS A 48 1.61 3.61 -2.31
N LEU A 49 0.81 3.35 -1.28
CA LEU A 49 0.47 1.99 -0.85
C LEU A 49 -0.81 1.54 -1.55
N HIS A 50 -0.98 0.22 -1.68
CA HIS A 50 -2.21 -0.36 -2.21
C HIS A 50 -2.60 -1.61 -1.44
N ALA A 51 -3.90 -1.77 -1.25
CA ALA A 51 -4.51 -2.95 -0.65
C ALA A 51 -5.69 -3.41 -1.51
N ARG A 52 -6.12 -4.65 -1.29
CA ARG A 52 -7.38 -5.17 -1.81
C ARG A 52 -8.31 -5.42 -0.63
N THR A 53 -9.58 -5.08 -0.80
CA THR A 53 -10.62 -5.54 0.12
C THR A 53 -10.92 -7.01 -0.12
N ASP A 54 -11.57 -7.66 0.85
CA ASP A 54 -12.08 -9.01 0.67
C ASP A 54 -13.25 -9.05 -0.34
N TRP A 55 -13.44 -10.20 -0.98
CA TRP A 55 -14.59 -10.48 -1.86
C TRP A 55 -15.06 -11.93 -1.70
N PRO A 56 -16.31 -12.25 -2.07
CA PRO A 56 -16.83 -13.62 -1.97
C PRO A 56 -15.99 -14.60 -2.78
N ASP A 57 -15.64 -15.74 -2.19
CA ASP A 57 -14.89 -16.84 -2.81
C ASP A 57 -15.57 -17.43 -4.06
N THR A 58 -16.89 -17.31 -4.13
CA THR A 58 -17.72 -17.69 -5.29
C THR A 58 -17.51 -16.81 -6.53
N GLN A 59 -16.80 -15.68 -6.42
CA GLN A 59 -16.56 -14.75 -7.52
C GLN A 59 -15.10 -14.80 -7.98
N SER A 60 -14.90 -14.81 -9.31
CA SER A 60 -13.57 -14.69 -9.90
C SER A 60 -13.24 -13.23 -10.23
N ARG A 61 -11.97 -12.86 -10.04
CA ARG A 61 -11.44 -11.55 -10.41
C ARG A 61 -10.06 -11.72 -11.01
N GLU A 62 -9.90 -11.30 -12.27
CA GLU A 62 -8.63 -11.30 -12.98
C GLU A 62 -8.26 -9.85 -13.35
N LEU A 63 -7.02 -9.47 -13.08
CA LEU A 63 -6.43 -8.21 -13.52
C LEU A 63 -5.08 -8.50 -14.16
N ARG A 64 -4.71 -7.70 -15.17
CA ARG A 64 -3.38 -7.73 -15.76
C ARG A 64 -2.59 -6.54 -15.28
N ARG A 65 -1.33 -6.76 -14.87
CA ARG A 65 -0.43 -5.71 -14.40
C ARG A 65 0.83 -5.70 -15.25
N CYS A 66 1.28 -4.50 -15.61
CA CYS A 66 2.62 -4.21 -16.11
C CYS A 66 3.28 -3.25 -15.13
N THR A 67 4.56 -3.43 -14.85
CA THR A 67 5.31 -2.60 -13.91
C THR A 67 6.48 -1.95 -14.65
N THR A 68 6.64 -0.63 -14.51
CA THR A 68 7.82 0.08 -14.98
C THR A 68 8.98 -0.13 -14.00
N LEU A 69 10.22 -0.16 -14.50
CA LEU A 69 11.39 -0.20 -13.63
C LEU A 69 11.55 1.14 -12.92
N GLY A 70 11.92 1.09 -11.64
CA GLY A 70 12.35 2.25 -10.86
C GLY A 70 13.87 2.31 -10.75
N GLU A 71 14.35 3.41 -10.19
CA GLU A 71 15.77 3.64 -9.89
C GLU A 71 15.94 3.89 -8.39
N ALA A 72 17.16 3.73 -7.88
CA ALA A 72 17.45 4.10 -6.50
C ALA A 72 17.35 5.62 -6.34
N LEU A 73 16.87 6.07 -5.18
CA LEU A 73 16.95 7.48 -4.82
C LEU A 73 18.39 7.81 -4.41
N ASP A 74 18.92 8.91 -4.94
CA ASP A 74 20.22 9.47 -4.55
C ASP A 74 20.22 9.99 -3.11
#